data_AF-A0A428S4D7-F1
#
_entry.id   AF-A0A428S4D7-F1
#
_cell.length_a   1.000
_cell.length_b   1.000
_cell.length_c   1.000
_cell.angle_alpha   90.00
_cell.angle_beta   90.00
_cell.angle_gamma   90.00
#
_symmetry.space_group_name_H-M   'P 1'
#
loop_
_entity.id
_entity.type
_entity.pdbx_description
1 polymer ?
#
loop_
_entity_poly.entity_id
_entity_poly.type
_entity_poly.pdbx_seq_one_letter_code
_entity_poly.pdbx_strand_id
1 'polypeptide(L)'
;MPEVRRGSLQIVSGSAVSSTEASGLPDAANPSRPSQSHQSSNERVRFDVPPEPPQRRETAGSDFSEAPRRSLSYAQRPVADAYYDSRAATQTEYRRRAKTLQEYYDDNPHLLPQLPFTWHHGWKRWRLFIFAFLVFVDASAIPIALYYGMYYAGDVEGWIIFAVVTTIWGGPTYLEFAIRTLRLMKVDRFYRPLGTNSRWCFDMLTWASVLTITVVTALFIVGSAPHNVWLRVLCMPAPAILYCLGGVLFLISLYNYMGWPAPFRISSTAKGEQVLPGVYYFIEDVVAVNAGGGRPYREALAARYKASPRFRRMIYVQSWFWSIPALVLAIPLTVISVIPQVPATGAYGVAWAVPFLWATLWGIITIKWCKRDMARERREWEAGIDSEKELKKEGSTQV
;
A
#
# COMPACT_ATOMS: atom_id res chain seq x y z
N MET A 1 -1.11 4.28 -45.20
CA MET A 1 0.00 4.33 -46.19
C MET A 1 0.02 5.73 -46.81
N PRO A 2 1.15 6.26 -47.31
CA PRO A 2 2.38 5.57 -47.73
C PRO A 2 3.22 4.93 -46.60
N GLU A 3 4.22 4.14 -47.00
CA GLU A 3 5.30 3.61 -46.15
C GLU A 3 6.43 4.65 -45.95
N VAL A 4 7.20 4.50 -44.88
CA VAL A 4 8.66 4.68 -44.93
C VAL A 4 9.29 3.42 -44.31
N ARG A 5 10.32 2.86 -44.96
CA ARG A 5 10.95 1.58 -44.61
C ARG A 5 12.38 1.74 -44.10
N ARG A 6 12.80 0.77 -43.27
CA ARG A 6 14.19 0.45 -42.90
C ARG A 6 14.91 1.53 -42.05
N GLY A 7 15.98 1.19 -41.32
CA GLY A 7 16.65 -0.11 -41.19
C GLY A 7 17.54 -0.20 -39.95
N SER A 8 18.29 -1.29 -39.82
CA SER A 8 19.13 -1.61 -38.66
C SER A 8 20.56 -1.98 -39.04
N LEU A 9 21.45 -1.96 -38.02
CA LEU A 9 22.81 -2.54 -37.94
C LEU A 9 24.02 -1.80 -38.57
N GLN A 10 24.87 -1.33 -37.65
CA GLN A 10 26.33 -1.59 -37.52
C GLN A 10 27.44 -0.85 -38.33
N ILE A 11 28.31 -0.17 -37.54
CA ILE A 11 29.79 -0.26 -37.42
C ILE A 11 30.68 -0.05 -38.68
N VAL A 12 31.62 0.92 -38.60
CA VAL A 12 33.10 0.76 -38.67
C VAL A 12 33.80 2.13 -38.49
N SER A 13 35.05 2.14 -38.01
CA SER A 13 35.89 3.32 -37.71
C SER A 13 36.44 4.07 -38.94
N GLY A 14 36.82 5.35 -38.76
CA GLY A 14 37.59 6.14 -39.73
C GLY A 14 38.32 7.32 -39.05
N SER A 15 39.56 7.61 -39.44
CA SER A 15 40.53 8.37 -38.63
C SER A 15 40.92 9.76 -39.16
N ALA A 16 40.94 10.74 -38.23
CA ALA A 16 41.94 11.82 -38.08
C ALA A 16 42.11 12.95 -39.13
N VAL A 17 42.85 13.98 -38.70
CA VAL A 17 43.43 15.13 -39.45
C VAL A 17 42.43 16.23 -39.91
N SER A 18 42.74 17.54 -39.97
CA SER A 18 43.50 18.48 -39.09
C SER A 18 43.41 19.90 -39.67
N SER A 19 43.32 20.95 -38.83
CA SER A 19 43.54 22.39 -39.17
C SER A 19 42.58 22.98 -40.24
N THR A 20 42.36 24.30 -40.40
CA THR A 20 43.20 25.49 -40.15
C THR A 20 42.39 26.71 -39.67
N GLU A 21 43.11 27.65 -39.04
CA GLU A 21 42.83 29.07 -38.71
C GLU A 21 42.10 29.91 -39.78
N ALA A 22 41.50 31.09 -39.54
CA ALA A 22 41.08 31.87 -38.33
C ALA A 22 40.17 33.04 -38.85
N SER A 23 39.98 34.26 -38.31
CA SER A 23 40.50 35.06 -37.16
C SER A 23 39.52 36.23 -36.84
N GLY A 24 39.79 37.05 -35.81
CA GLY A 24 39.09 38.33 -35.55
C GLY A 24 39.07 38.78 -34.08
N LEU A 25 39.62 39.97 -33.79
CA LEU A 25 39.70 40.68 -32.49
C LEU A 25 39.45 42.20 -32.74
N PRO A 26 39.38 43.12 -31.75
CA PRO A 26 39.51 43.01 -30.27
C PRO A 26 38.20 43.44 -29.54
N ASP A 27 38.05 43.74 -28.23
CA ASP A 27 38.81 44.64 -27.32
C ASP A 27 38.52 44.46 -25.81
N ALA A 28 39.44 44.99 -24.98
CA ALA A 28 39.36 45.52 -23.60
C ALA A 28 38.33 44.97 -22.55
N ALA A 29 38.64 44.82 -21.24
CA ALA A 29 39.87 44.98 -20.44
C ALA A 29 39.75 44.26 -19.06
N ASN A 30 40.85 44.22 -18.30
CA ASN A 30 40.99 43.65 -16.94
C ASN A 30 41.30 44.79 -15.93
N PRO A 31 40.96 44.73 -14.63
CA PRO A 31 41.82 44.06 -13.62
C PRO A 31 40.98 43.35 -12.50
N SER A 32 41.50 42.64 -11.49
CA SER A 32 42.72 42.81 -10.68
C SER A 32 43.03 41.57 -9.83
N ARG A 33 44.18 41.55 -9.12
CA ARG A 33 44.66 40.41 -8.30
C ARG A 33 45.47 40.89 -7.07
N PRO A 34 45.37 40.19 -5.93
CA PRO A 34 46.44 40.06 -4.93
C PRO A 34 47.04 38.63 -4.89
N SER A 35 48.28 38.44 -4.41
CA SER A 35 48.93 37.11 -4.35
C SER A 35 50.07 37.02 -3.33
N GLN A 36 50.38 35.80 -2.88
CA GLN A 36 51.43 35.47 -1.91
C GLN A 36 52.31 34.27 -2.38
N SER A 37 53.18 33.76 -1.51
CA SER A 37 54.48 33.16 -1.86
C SER A 37 54.83 31.84 -1.13
N HIS A 38 56.05 31.35 -1.41
CA HIS A 38 56.80 30.22 -0.82
C HIS A 38 56.53 28.84 -1.46
N GLN A 39 57.48 28.17 -2.14
CA GLN A 39 58.88 27.78 -1.81
C GLN A 39 58.92 26.63 -0.76
N SER A 40 59.77 25.60 -0.87
CA SER A 40 61.09 25.56 -1.54
C SER A 40 61.54 24.17 -2.10
N SER A 41 62.36 24.23 -3.17
CA SER A 41 63.55 23.41 -3.52
C SER A 41 63.66 21.87 -3.31
N ASN A 42 64.05 21.17 -4.41
CA ASN A 42 65.06 20.08 -4.57
C ASN A 42 65.04 18.83 -3.64
N GLU A 43 65.58 17.64 -3.99
CA GLU A 43 66.63 17.28 -4.97
C GLU A 43 66.41 15.85 -5.57
N ARG A 44 67.29 15.38 -6.48
CA ARG A 44 67.20 14.07 -7.17
C ARG A 44 68.27 13.07 -6.70
N VAL A 45 67.91 11.79 -6.60
CA VAL A 45 68.74 10.63 -7.05
C VAL A 45 67.81 9.57 -7.64
N ARG A 46 68.28 8.79 -8.64
CA ARG A 46 67.58 7.67 -9.28
C ARG A 46 68.56 6.53 -9.54
N PHE A 47 68.17 5.29 -9.26
CA PHE A 47 68.80 4.06 -9.78
C PHE A 47 67.72 3.00 -10.06
N ASP A 48 67.84 2.27 -11.17
CA ASP A 48 66.94 1.19 -11.59
C ASP A 48 67.71 -0.14 -11.63
N VAL A 49 67.17 -1.21 -11.00
CA VAL A 49 67.67 -2.59 -11.14
C VAL A 49 66.51 -3.60 -11.00
N PRO A 50 66.22 -4.45 -12.02
CA PRO A 50 65.36 -5.63 -11.91
C PRO A 50 66.18 -6.91 -11.61
N PRO A 51 65.62 -7.91 -10.92
CA PRO A 51 65.08 -9.08 -11.64
C PRO A 51 63.83 -9.73 -10.98
N GLU A 52 63.44 -10.91 -11.48
CA GLU A 52 62.15 -11.60 -11.24
C GLU A 52 62.21 -12.70 -10.11
N PRO A 53 61.21 -13.59 -9.93
CA PRO A 53 60.39 -13.67 -8.71
C PRO A 53 60.78 -14.80 -7.74
N PRO A 54 60.12 -14.89 -6.56
CA PRO A 54 59.45 -16.17 -6.27
C PRO A 54 58.12 -16.11 -5.45
N GLN A 55 57.32 -17.16 -5.65
CA GLN A 55 56.38 -17.81 -4.71
C GLN A 55 55.12 -17.07 -4.20
N ARG A 56 53.97 -17.55 -4.69
CA ARG A 56 52.66 -17.53 -4.01
C ARG A 56 52.80 -18.09 -2.58
N ARG A 57 52.24 -17.40 -1.58
CA ARG A 57 51.75 -18.01 -0.34
C ARG A 57 50.37 -17.47 0.00
N GLU A 58 49.49 -18.37 0.41
CA GLU A 58 48.06 -18.07 0.60
C GLU A 58 47.76 -17.68 2.05
N THR A 59 47.12 -16.54 2.25
CA THR A 59 46.41 -16.18 3.49
C THR A 59 45.09 -15.54 3.12
N ALA A 60 43.98 -16.18 3.51
CA ALA A 60 42.65 -15.68 3.19
C ALA A 60 42.30 -14.44 4.03
N GLY A 61 42.00 -13.33 3.37
CA GLY A 61 41.43 -12.12 3.96
C GLY A 61 40.27 -11.64 3.10
N SER A 62 39.04 -11.90 3.52
CA SER A 62 37.84 -11.61 2.72
C SER A 62 37.37 -10.16 2.93
N ASP A 63 38.15 -9.19 2.44
CA ASP A 63 37.75 -7.79 2.40
C ASP A 63 36.62 -7.55 1.38
N PHE A 64 35.40 -7.86 1.82
CA PHE A 64 34.18 -7.33 1.21
C PHE A 64 34.08 -5.83 1.50
N SER A 65 34.88 -5.06 0.78
CA SER A 65 34.73 -3.60 0.69
C SER A 65 33.33 -3.30 0.16
N GLU A 66 32.43 -2.88 1.05
CA GLU A 66 31.02 -2.66 0.72
C GLU A 66 30.87 -1.35 -0.08
N ALA A 67 31.21 -1.42 -1.36
CA ALA A 67 31.11 -0.32 -2.30
C ALA A 67 29.68 0.26 -2.27
N PRO A 68 29.51 1.57 -2.01
CA PRO A 68 28.19 2.15 -1.79
C PRO A 68 27.32 1.92 -3.03
N ARG A 69 26.12 1.36 -2.84
CA ARG A 69 25.20 0.92 -3.91
C ARG A 69 24.73 2.09 -4.78
N ARG A 70 25.59 2.51 -5.71
CA ARG A 70 25.36 3.58 -6.67
C ARG A 70 24.21 3.17 -7.57
N SER A 71 23.09 3.90 -7.50
CA SER A 71 21.94 3.63 -8.34
C SER A 71 22.31 3.79 -9.81
N LEU A 72 22.31 2.69 -10.57
CA LEU A 72 22.59 2.68 -12.00
C LEU A 72 21.69 3.68 -12.73
N SER A 73 22.22 4.35 -13.74
CA SER A 73 21.41 5.19 -14.61
C SER A 73 20.39 4.35 -15.37
N TYR A 74 19.29 4.95 -15.85
CA TYR A 74 18.21 4.21 -16.50
C TYR A 74 18.69 3.39 -17.71
N ALA A 75 19.64 3.92 -18.48
CA ALA A 75 20.26 3.26 -19.64
C ALA A 75 21.26 2.14 -19.27
N GLN A 76 21.66 2.03 -17.99
CA GLN A 76 22.59 1.00 -17.49
C GLN A 76 21.88 -0.08 -16.66
N ARG A 77 20.56 0.03 -16.46
CA ARG A 77 19.78 -1.00 -15.78
C ARG A 77 19.52 -2.14 -16.78
N PRO A 78 19.71 -3.42 -16.40
CA PRO A 78 19.27 -4.52 -17.25
C PRO A 78 17.77 -4.37 -17.53
N VAL A 79 17.37 -4.64 -18.78
CA VAL A 79 15.96 -4.66 -19.16
C VAL A 79 15.29 -5.76 -18.35
N ALA A 80 14.42 -5.37 -17.42
CA ALA A 80 13.61 -6.32 -16.67
C ALA A 80 12.49 -6.84 -17.58
N ASP A 81 12.28 -8.15 -17.61
CA ASP A 81 11.31 -8.79 -18.51
C ASP A 81 9.91 -8.19 -18.33
N ALA A 82 9.55 -7.83 -17.10
CA ALA A 82 8.36 -7.04 -16.79
C ALA A 82 8.67 -5.56 -16.51
N TYR A 83 7.77 -4.67 -16.93
CA TYR A 83 7.73 -3.24 -16.55
C TYR A 83 7.48 -3.07 -15.03
N TYR A 84 8.51 -3.35 -14.24
CA TYR A 84 8.55 -3.18 -12.79
C TYR A 84 9.31 -1.90 -12.43
N ASP A 85 8.65 -0.76 -12.64
CA ASP A 85 9.04 0.47 -11.96
C ASP A 85 8.18 0.68 -10.70
N SER A 86 8.84 0.75 -9.53
CA SER A 86 8.20 1.17 -8.28
C SER A 86 7.76 2.65 -8.32
N ARG A 87 8.22 3.42 -9.33
CA ARG A 87 7.75 4.76 -9.67
C ARG A 87 6.54 4.77 -10.61
N ALA A 88 6.08 3.64 -11.14
CA ALA A 88 4.83 3.57 -11.91
C ALA A 88 3.61 3.97 -11.06
N ALA A 89 3.71 3.94 -9.72
CA ALA A 89 2.75 4.53 -8.78
C ALA A 89 3.00 6.03 -8.45
N THR A 90 3.70 6.79 -9.30
CA THR A 90 3.89 8.25 -9.13
C THR A 90 3.05 9.06 -10.10
N GLN A 91 2.66 10.27 -9.69
CA GLN A 91 1.93 11.21 -10.54
C GLN A 91 2.74 11.64 -11.76
N THR A 92 4.06 11.82 -11.64
CA THR A 92 4.95 12.17 -12.75
C THR A 92 4.91 11.09 -13.84
N GLU A 93 5.04 9.83 -13.45
CA GLU A 93 5.03 8.71 -14.40
C GLU A 93 3.61 8.43 -14.94
N TYR A 94 2.56 8.68 -14.15
CA TYR A 94 1.17 8.62 -14.63
C TYR A 94 0.87 9.68 -15.70
N ARG A 95 1.46 10.87 -15.61
CA ARG A 95 1.29 11.93 -16.63
C ARG A 95 2.18 11.76 -17.86
N ARG A 96 3.17 10.87 -17.84
CA ARG A 96 4.13 10.64 -18.93
C ARG A 96 3.84 9.41 -19.79
N ARG A 97 3.14 8.40 -19.26
CA ARG A 97 2.83 7.17 -20.00
C ARG A 97 1.76 7.39 -21.07
N ALA A 98 2.00 6.81 -22.24
CA ALA A 98 1.08 6.83 -23.38
C ALA A 98 0.03 5.69 -23.36
N LYS A 99 0.27 4.62 -22.59
CA LYS A 99 -0.64 3.48 -22.37
C LYS A 99 -0.94 3.30 -20.88
N THR A 100 -2.09 2.74 -20.53
CA THR A 100 -2.35 2.28 -19.16
C THR A 100 -1.53 1.03 -18.83
N LEU A 101 -1.38 0.72 -17.53
CA LEU A 101 -0.75 -0.55 -17.13
C LEU A 101 -1.59 -1.76 -17.55
N GLN A 102 -2.91 -1.61 -17.67
CA GLN A 102 -3.80 -2.68 -18.12
C GLN A 102 -3.56 -3.00 -19.61
N GLU A 103 -3.50 -1.97 -20.48
CA GLU A 103 -3.11 -2.14 -21.89
C GLU A 103 -1.73 -2.79 -22.02
N TYR A 104 -0.73 -2.34 -21.25
CA TYR A 104 0.62 -2.90 -21.33
C TYR A 104 0.68 -4.39 -20.99
N TYR A 105 -0.07 -4.87 -19.99
CA TYR A 105 -0.13 -6.28 -19.65
C TYR A 105 -1.01 -7.09 -20.61
N ASP A 106 -2.03 -6.48 -21.21
CA ASP A 106 -2.82 -7.10 -22.29
C ASP A 106 -2.01 -7.25 -23.59
N ASP A 107 -1.09 -6.32 -23.89
CA ASP A 107 -0.08 -6.46 -24.96
C ASP A 107 0.96 -7.56 -24.66
N ASN A 108 1.22 -7.86 -23.37
CA ASN A 108 2.33 -8.72 -22.93
C ASN A 108 1.86 -9.85 -21.98
N PRO A 109 1.00 -10.79 -22.45
CA PRO A 109 0.34 -11.78 -21.60
C PRO A 109 1.27 -12.82 -20.96
N HIS A 110 2.54 -12.88 -21.37
CA HIS A 110 3.56 -13.74 -20.75
C HIS A 110 4.09 -13.20 -19.41
N LEU A 111 3.81 -11.93 -19.09
CA LEU A 111 4.32 -11.25 -17.89
C LEU A 111 3.31 -11.31 -16.74
N LEU A 112 3.72 -11.86 -15.60
CA LEU A 112 2.92 -11.79 -14.36
C LEU A 112 2.75 -10.32 -13.93
N PRO A 113 1.52 -9.77 -13.88
CA PRO A 113 1.34 -8.35 -13.59
C PRO A 113 1.83 -7.96 -12.19
N GLN A 114 2.82 -7.07 -12.15
CA GLN A 114 3.43 -6.61 -10.90
C GLN A 114 2.63 -5.44 -10.32
N LEU A 115 2.29 -5.55 -9.04
CA LEU A 115 1.63 -4.48 -8.29
C LEU A 115 2.66 -3.37 -8.00
N PRO A 116 2.43 -2.10 -8.40
CA PRO A 116 3.40 -1.00 -8.27
C PRO A 116 3.47 -0.44 -6.83
N PHE A 117 3.25 -1.28 -5.82
CA PHE A 117 3.33 -0.96 -4.41
C PHE A 117 4.19 -2.02 -3.70
N THR A 118 5.28 -1.59 -3.06
CA THR A 118 6.27 -2.51 -2.48
C THR A 118 6.48 -2.21 -0.99
N TRP A 119 6.25 -3.21 -0.14
CA TRP A 119 6.38 -3.04 1.32
C TRP A 119 7.84 -3.04 1.80
N HIS A 120 8.75 -3.65 1.02
CA HIS A 120 10.12 -3.92 1.48
C HIS A 120 11.00 -2.67 1.62
N HIS A 121 10.80 -1.63 0.79
CA HIS A 121 11.76 -0.52 0.66
C HIS A 121 11.15 0.87 0.95
N GLY A 122 11.85 1.64 1.79
CA GLY A 122 11.63 3.07 1.98
C GLY A 122 10.64 3.50 3.07
N TRP A 123 10.65 4.80 3.37
CA TRP A 123 9.90 5.46 4.46
C TRP A 123 8.36 5.23 4.41
N LYS A 124 7.80 4.94 3.22
CA LYS A 124 6.37 4.70 3.02
C LYS A 124 5.84 3.57 3.91
N ARG A 125 6.62 2.50 4.14
CA ARG A 125 6.21 1.37 4.99
C ARG A 125 6.03 1.81 6.46
N TRP A 126 6.96 2.63 6.96
CA TRP A 126 6.93 3.16 8.31
C TRP A 126 5.76 4.13 8.49
N ARG A 127 5.53 5.03 7.53
CA ARG A 127 4.37 5.94 7.58
C ARG A 127 3.04 5.19 7.65
N LEU A 128 2.88 4.12 6.86
CA LEU A 128 1.63 3.33 6.85
C LEU A 128 1.48 2.47 8.11
N PHE A 129 2.58 1.90 8.63
CA PHE A 129 2.58 1.16 9.89
C PHE A 129 2.28 2.07 11.09
N ILE A 130 2.96 3.23 11.20
CA ILE A 130 2.72 4.23 12.24
C ILE A 130 1.28 4.76 12.16
N PHE A 131 0.75 5.00 10.96
CA PHE A 131 -0.66 5.37 10.80
C PHE A 131 -1.62 4.28 11.32
N ALA A 132 -1.42 3.02 10.91
CA ALA A 132 -2.25 1.91 11.37
C ALA A 132 -2.13 1.69 12.90
N PHE A 133 -0.95 1.88 13.47
CA PHE A 133 -0.70 1.83 14.91
C PHE A 133 -1.39 2.98 15.66
N LEU A 134 -1.32 4.21 15.14
CA LEU A 134 -2.00 5.37 15.73
C LEU A 134 -3.52 5.19 15.70
N VAL A 135 -4.09 4.71 14.58
CA VAL A 135 -5.52 4.36 14.49
C VAL A 135 -5.88 3.23 15.45
N PHE A 136 -5.02 2.21 15.63
CA PHE A 136 -5.24 1.13 16.60
C PHE A 136 -5.25 1.65 18.04
N VAL A 137 -4.28 2.49 18.42
CA VAL A 137 -4.18 3.09 19.77
C VAL A 137 -5.37 4.02 20.04
N ASP A 138 -5.68 4.93 19.11
CA ASP A 138 -6.82 5.84 19.18
C ASP A 138 -8.15 5.10 19.30
N ALA A 139 -8.37 4.09 18.45
CA ALA A 139 -9.65 3.41 18.37
C ALA A 139 -9.85 2.30 19.42
N SER A 140 -8.85 1.96 20.25
CA SER A 140 -9.00 0.91 21.29
C SER A 140 -8.31 1.22 22.62
N ALA A 141 -7.02 1.54 22.61
CA ALA A 141 -6.26 1.77 23.83
C ALA A 141 -6.67 3.06 24.55
N ILE A 142 -6.97 4.15 23.81
CA ILE A 142 -7.40 5.42 24.41
C ILE A 142 -8.75 5.30 25.15
N PRO A 143 -9.84 4.75 24.56
CA PRO A 143 -11.10 4.52 25.29
C PRO A 143 -10.93 3.68 26.56
N ILE A 144 -10.20 2.57 26.46
CA ILE A 144 -9.97 1.65 27.60
C ILE A 144 -9.16 2.35 28.71
N ALA A 145 -8.05 3.01 28.36
CA ALA A 145 -7.15 3.63 29.32
C ALA A 145 -7.75 4.88 29.98
N LEU A 146 -8.44 5.73 29.22
CA LEU A 146 -9.15 6.88 29.78
C LEU A 146 -10.30 6.44 30.68
N TYR A 147 -11.10 5.46 30.26
CA TYR A 147 -12.21 4.96 31.07
C TYR A 147 -11.72 4.41 32.41
N TYR A 148 -10.86 3.38 32.41
CA TYR A 148 -10.43 2.78 33.66
C TYR A 148 -9.50 3.67 34.48
N GLY A 149 -8.67 4.50 33.84
CA GLY A 149 -7.80 5.45 34.52
C GLY A 149 -8.58 6.52 35.29
N MET A 150 -9.51 7.20 34.62
CA MET A 150 -10.30 8.27 35.25
C MET A 150 -11.35 7.72 36.24
N TYR A 151 -11.88 6.52 35.98
CA TYR A 151 -12.88 5.88 36.85
C TYR A 151 -12.29 5.28 38.14
N TYR A 152 -11.09 4.70 38.11
CA TYR A 152 -10.50 4.03 39.29
C TYR A 152 -9.37 4.82 39.98
N ALA A 153 -8.78 5.83 39.35
CA ALA A 153 -7.67 6.60 39.93
C ALA A 153 -7.94 8.11 40.10
N GLY A 154 -9.13 8.58 39.71
CA GLY A 154 -9.52 9.99 39.85
C GLY A 154 -10.98 10.22 40.28
N ASP A 155 -11.73 9.17 40.60
CA ASP A 155 -13.15 9.20 41.02
C ASP A 155 -14.05 10.10 40.13
N VAL A 156 -13.73 10.19 38.83
CA VAL A 156 -14.36 11.17 37.93
C VAL A 156 -15.76 10.73 37.50
N GLU A 157 -16.72 11.65 37.53
CA GLU A 157 -18.07 11.40 37.05
C GLU A 157 -18.09 10.94 35.57
N GLY A 158 -18.84 9.87 35.30
CA GLY A 158 -18.78 9.17 34.01
C GLY A 158 -19.05 10.04 32.78
N TRP A 159 -19.91 11.06 32.89
CA TRP A 159 -20.20 11.96 31.76
C TRP A 159 -18.99 12.82 31.37
N ILE A 160 -18.13 13.19 32.32
CA ILE A 160 -16.86 13.88 32.05
C ILE A 160 -15.91 12.94 31.31
N ILE A 161 -15.74 11.71 31.83
CA ILE A 161 -14.90 10.67 31.21
C ILE A 161 -15.32 10.46 29.75
N PHE A 162 -16.62 10.26 29.49
CA PHE A 162 -17.10 9.96 28.16
C PHE A 162 -17.23 11.17 27.23
N ALA A 163 -17.36 12.40 27.76
CA ALA A 163 -17.15 13.61 26.96
C ALA A 163 -15.70 13.71 26.46
N VAL A 164 -14.71 13.44 27.32
CA VAL A 164 -13.29 13.43 26.95
C VAL A 164 -12.98 12.32 25.94
N VAL A 165 -13.44 11.09 26.19
CA VAL A 165 -13.27 9.96 25.25
C VAL A 165 -13.91 10.28 23.89
N THR A 166 -15.15 10.80 23.85
CA THR A 166 -15.85 11.12 22.60
C THR A 166 -15.18 12.26 21.83
N THR A 167 -14.52 13.19 22.52
CA THR A 167 -13.80 14.32 21.89
C THR A 167 -12.47 13.91 21.28
N ILE A 168 -11.77 12.95 21.89
CA ILE A 168 -10.46 12.47 21.41
C ILE A 168 -10.62 11.37 20.36
N TRP A 169 -11.55 10.44 20.59
CA TRP A 169 -11.70 9.22 19.79
C TRP A 169 -11.98 9.51 18.31
N GLY A 170 -11.25 8.79 17.45
CA GLY A 170 -11.42 8.86 16.01
C GLY A 170 -10.59 9.97 15.35
N GLY A 171 -9.85 10.79 16.09
CA GLY A 171 -9.10 11.94 15.55
C GLY A 171 -8.23 11.62 14.31
N PRO A 172 -7.31 10.64 14.38
CA PRO A 172 -6.53 10.16 13.22
C PRO A 172 -7.39 9.58 12.10
N THR A 173 -8.52 8.94 12.44
CA THR A 173 -9.45 8.29 11.52
C THR A 173 -10.26 9.32 10.73
N TYR A 174 -10.83 10.33 11.39
CA TYR A 174 -11.51 11.47 10.77
C TYR A 174 -10.54 12.29 9.91
N LEU A 175 -9.30 12.48 10.36
CA LEU A 175 -8.28 13.20 9.59
C LEU A 175 -7.92 12.49 8.28
N GLU A 176 -7.61 11.19 8.31
CA GLU A 176 -7.33 10.46 7.06
C GLU A 176 -8.61 10.27 6.21
N PHE A 177 -9.81 10.20 6.81
CA PHE A 177 -11.07 10.23 6.06
C PHE A 177 -11.30 11.57 5.32
N ALA A 178 -11.03 12.70 5.98
CA ALA A 178 -11.07 14.03 5.35
C ALA A 178 -10.01 14.15 4.25
N ILE A 179 -8.78 13.71 4.51
CA ILE A 179 -7.69 13.71 3.53
C ILE A 179 -8.01 12.79 2.33
N ARG A 180 -8.63 11.62 2.56
CA ARG A 180 -9.11 10.68 1.54
C ARG A 180 -10.18 11.34 0.66
N THR A 181 -11.17 11.95 1.29
CA THR A 181 -12.25 12.69 0.61
C THR A 181 -11.69 13.82 -0.26
N LEU A 182 -10.74 14.61 0.28
CA LEU A 182 -10.02 15.65 -0.47
C LEU A 182 -9.16 15.10 -1.61
N ARG A 183 -8.50 13.94 -1.44
CA ARG A 183 -7.73 13.26 -2.51
C ARG A 183 -8.65 12.84 -3.67
N LEU A 184 -9.89 12.42 -3.40
CA LEU A 184 -10.88 12.04 -4.41
C LEU A 184 -11.55 13.25 -5.10
N MET A 185 -11.91 14.29 -4.33
CA MET A 185 -12.55 15.51 -4.84
C MET A 185 -11.63 16.41 -5.68
N LYS A 186 -10.30 16.30 -5.54
CA LYS A 186 -9.31 17.07 -6.31
C LYS A 186 -9.52 16.92 -7.83
N VAL A 187 -9.14 17.95 -8.60
CA VAL A 187 -9.32 17.99 -10.07
C VAL A 187 -8.52 16.90 -10.78
N ASP A 188 -7.33 16.55 -10.28
CA ASP A 188 -6.51 15.45 -10.79
C ASP A 188 -7.26 14.11 -10.69
N ARG A 189 -7.20 13.30 -11.75
CA ARG A 189 -7.86 12.00 -11.85
C ARG A 189 -7.10 10.89 -11.12
N PHE A 190 -5.84 11.11 -10.74
CA PHE A 190 -4.92 10.10 -10.21
C PHE A 190 -5.49 9.23 -9.08
N TYR A 191 -6.33 9.77 -8.19
CA TYR A 191 -6.89 9.01 -7.05
C TYR A 191 -8.28 8.42 -7.27
N ARG A 192 -8.97 8.74 -8.37
CA ARG A 192 -10.35 8.27 -8.59
C ARG A 192 -10.40 6.82 -9.12
N PRO A 193 -11.52 6.10 -8.96
CA PRO A 193 -11.68 4.77 -9.55
C PRO A 193 -11.50 4.74 -11.07
N LEU A 194 -11.30 3.54 -11.62
CA LEU A 194 -11.30 3.31 -13.06
C LEU A 194 -12.72 3.50 -13.63
N GLY A 195 -12.84 3.65 -14.95
CA GLY A 195 -14.13 3.75 -15.65
C GLY A 195 -15.01 4.96 -15.29
N THR A 196 -14.49 5.97 -14.58
CA THR A 196 -15.22 7.22 -14.30
C THR A 196 -14.33 8.46 -14.44
N ASN A 197 -14.91 9.60 -14.83
CA ASN A 197 -14.29 10.92 -14.80
C ASN A 197 -14.98 11.88 -13.81
N SER A 198 -16.11 11.50 -13.20
CA SER A 198 -16.83 12.37 -12.25
C SER A 198 -15.99 12.63 -10.98
N ARG A 199 -16.20 13.79 -10.36
CA ARG A 199 -15.56 14.19 -9.08
C ARG A 199 -16.30 13.65 -7.85
N TRP A 200 -17.53 13.18 -8.04
CA TRP A 200 -18.44 12.73 -6.98
C TRP A 200 -18.56 11.19 -6.89
N CYS A 201 -17.82 10.45 -7.72
CA CYS A 201 -17.68 9.00 -7.57
C CYS A 201 -16.69 8.68 -6.43
N PHE A 202 -17.18 8.76 -5.19
CA PHE A 202 -16.51 8.14 -4.05
C PHE A 202 -16.46 6.63 -4.22
N ASP A 203 -15.41 6.02 -3.67
CA ASP A 203 -15.16 4.59 -3.75
C ASP A 203 -15.74 3.83 -2.54
N MET A 204 -15.85 2.51 -2.65
CA MET A 204 -16.62 1.66 -1.74
C MET A 204 -16.09 1.71 -0.31
N LEU A 205 -14.77 1.80 -0.13
CA LEU A 205 -14.18 1.99 1.20
C LEU A 205 -14.54 3.35 1.79
N THR A 206 -14.71 4.40 0.98
CA THR A 206 -15.18 5.71 1.48
C THR A 206 -16.61 5.60 1.99
N TRP A 207 -17.50 4.91 1.27
CA TRP A 207 -18.88 4.66 1.73
C TRP A 207 -18.95 3.77 2.98
N ALA A 208 -18.13 2.71 3.05
CA ALA A 208 -17.99 1.89 4.25
C ALA A 208 -17.47 2.70 5.45
N SER A 209 -16.55 3.64 5.21
CA SER A 209 -16.03 4.56 6.23
C SER A 209 -17.11 5.53 6.72
N VAL A 210 -17.91 6.12 5.82
CA VAL A 210 -19.07 6.97 6.17
C VAL A 210 -20.04 6.21 7.05
N LEU A 211 -20.48 5.01 6.63
CA LEU A 211 -21.40 4.18 7.40
C LEU A 211 -20.86 3.88 8.81
N THR A 212 -19.60 3.46 8.89
CA THR A 212 -18.94 3.11 10.17
C THR A 212 -18.84 4.33 11.09
N ILE A 213 -18.41 5.48 10.55
CA ILE A 213 -18.33 6.75 11.28
C ILE A 213 -19.72 7.16 11.78
N THR A 214 -20.72 7.23 10.91
CA THR A 214 -22.08 7.67 11.29
C THR A 214 -22.68 6.78 12.39
N VAL A 215 -22.55 5.46 12.28
CA VAL A 215 -23.07 4.53 13.30
C VAL A 215 -22.33 4.69 14.63
N VAL A 216 -20.98 4.74 14.60
CA VAL A 216 -20.19 4.83 15.85
C VAL A 216 -20.33 6.19 16.52
N THR A 217 -20.27 7.29 15.77
CA THR A 217 -20.48 8.64 16.32
C THR A 217 -21.90 8.78 16.89
N ALA A 218 -22.93 8.19 16.27
CA ALA A 218 -24.28 8.16 16.84
C ALA A 218 -24.35 7.36 18.16
N LEU A 219 -23.68 6.20 18.25
CA LEU A 219 -23.59 5.41 19.49
C LEU A 219 -22.87 6.17 20.62
N PHE A 220 -21.80 6.91 20.30
CA PHE A 220 -21.14 7.79 21.26
C PHE A 220 -22.08 8.90 21.75
N ILE A 221 -22.69 9.67 20.85
CA ILE A 221 -23.60 10.77 21.20
C ILE A 221 -24.78 10.29 22.05
N VAL A 222 -25.47 9.21 21.64
CA VAL A 222 -26.60 8.64 22.39
C VAL A 222 -26.15 8.06 23.73
N GLY A 223 -24.95 7.48 23.79
CA GLY A 223 -24.39 6.93 25.02
C GLY A 223 -23.98 8.00 26.05
N SER A 224 -23.42 9.12 25.60
CA SER A 224 -22.83 10.16 26.45
C SER A 224 -23.73 11.39 26.71
N ALA A 225 -24.84 11.54 25.98
CA ALA A 225 -25.77 12.67 26.18
C ALA A 225 -26.49 12.67 27.56
N PRO A 226 -26.87 11.52 28.16
CA PRO A 226 -27.45 11.51 29.51
C PRO A 226 -26.39 11.70 30.59
N HIS A 227 -26.67 12.54 31.59
CA HIS A 227 -25.80 12.76 32.75
C HIS A 227 -25.50 11.45 33.53
N ASN A 228 -26.50 10.55 33.64
CA ASN A 228 -26.27 9.14 33.99
C ASN A 228 -25.96 8.33 32.72
N VAL A 229 -24.67 8.24 32.39
CA VAL A 229 -24.16 7.72 31.11
C VAL A 229 -24.59 6.29 30.82
N TRP A 230 -25.05 6.05 29.58
CA TRP A 230 -25.48 4.74 29.11
C TRP A 230 -24.28 3.87 28.69
N LEU A 231 -23.48 3.43 29.67
CA LEU A 231 -22.25 2.64 29.46
C LEU A 231 -22.45 1.43 28.54
N ARG A 232 -23.60 0.76 28.58
CA ARG A 232 -23.95 -0.37 27.68
C ARG A 232 -24.03 0.03 26.21
N VAL A 233 -24.49 1.25 25.90
CA VAL A 233 -24.47 1.79 24.52
C VAL A 233 -23.03 2.10 24.11
N LEU A 234 -22.20 2.58 25.03
CA LEU A 234 -20.78 2.88 24.80
C LEU A 234 -19.88 1.64 24.74
N CYS A 235 -20.41 0.44 24.98
CA CYS A 235 -19.78 -0.83 24.63
C CYS A 235 -19.93 -1.15 23.13
N MET A 236 -21.00 -0.67 22.47
CA MET A 236 -21.36 -1.03 21.10
C MET A 236 -20.49 -0.46 19.96
N PRO A 237 -19.75 0.66 20.09
CA PRO A 237 -18.88 1.18 19.02
C PRO A 237 -17.96 0.15 18.36
N ALA A 238 -17.21 -0.65 19.13
CA ALA A 238 -16.27 -1.62 18.57
C ALA A 238 -16.96 -2.82 17.89
N PRO A 239 -18.02 -3.43 18.47
CA PRO A 239 -18.92 -4.34 17.73
C PRO A 239 -19.55 -3.72 16.48
N ALA A 240 -19.92 -2.43 16.51
CA ALA A 240 -20.48 -1.74 15.35
C ALA A 240 -19.46 -1.57 14.21
N ILE A 241 -18.18 -1.36 14.51
CA ILE A 241 -17.11 -1.38 13.50
C ILE A 241 -17.05 -2.75 12.81
N LEU A 242 -17.18 -3.85 13.57
CA LEU A 242 -17.22 -5.21 13.00
C LEU A 242 -18.47 -5.42 12.12
N TYR A 243 -19.65 -4.95 12.54
CA TYR A 243 -20.85 -5.03 11.70
C TYR A 243 -20.76 -4.17 10.43
N CYS A 244 -20.31 -2.92 10.52
CA CYS A 244 -20.24 -2.03 9.38
C CYS A 244 -19.19 -2.48 8.36
N LEU A 245 -17.94 -2.74 8.79
CA LEU A 245 -16.88 -3.15 7.88
C LEU A 245 -17.02 -4.61 7.45
N GLY A 246 -17.26 -5.52 8.40
CA GLY A 246 -17.45 -6.95 8.13
C GLY A 246 -18.72 -7.24 7.34
N GLY A 247 -19.82 -6.54 7.63
CA GLY A 247 -21.10 -6.66 6.91
C GLY A 247 -21.06 -6.09 5.50
N VAL A 248 -20.41 -4.93 5.28
CA VAL A 248 -20.18 -4.44 3.90
C VAL A 248 -19.31 -5.42 3.12
N LEU A 249 -18.24 -5.94 3.72
CA LEU A 249 -17.36 -6.94 3.09
C LEU A 249 -18.10 -8.25 2.79
N PHE A 250 -18.98 -8.69 3.69
CA PHE A 250 -19.85 -9.86 3.52
C PHE A 250 -20.82 -9.67 2.35
N LEU A 251 -21.56 -8.56 2.33
CA LEU A 251 -22.57 -8.29 1.30
C LEU A 251 -21.95 -8.22 -0.10
N ILE A 252 -20.79 -7.57 -0.27
CA ILE A 252 -20.10 -7.52 -1.56
C ILE A 252 -19.61 -8.92 -1.98
N SER A 253 -19.10 -9.72 -1.04
CA SER A 253 -18.66 -11.10 -1.29
C SER A 253 -19.84 -12.03 -1.62
N LEU A 254 -21.00 -11.80 -1.02
CA LEU A 254 -22.24 -12.51 -1.34
C LEU A 254 -22.74 -12.16 -2.74
N TYR A 255 -22.72 -10.87 -3.15
CA TYR A 255 -23.03 -10.48 -4.53
C TYR A 255 -22.09 -11.15 -5.54
N ASN A 256 -20.79 -11.21 -5.25
CA ASN A 256 -19.80 -11.91 -6.08
C ASN A 256 -20.11 -13.42 -6.19
N TYR A 257 -20.40 -14.09 -5.07
CA TYR A 257 -20.71 -15.53 -5.04
C TYR A 257 -22.04 -15.89 -5.73
N MET A 258 -23.08 -15.06 -5.54
CA MET A 258 -24.37 -15.23 -6.20
C MET A 258 -24.35 -14.83 -7.70
N GLY A 259 -23.21 -14.35 -8.21
CA GLY A 259 -23.06 -13.90 -9.59
C GLY A 259 -23.87 -12.65 -9.94
N TRP A 260 -24.32 -11.89 -8.93
CA TRP A 260 -25.22 -10.75 -9.13
C TRP A 260 -24.49 -9.54 -9.75
N PRO A 261 -25.11 -8.85 -10.72
CA PRO A 261 -24.53 -7.65 -11.32
C PRO A 261 -24.54 -6.47 -10.33
N ALA A 262 -23.57 -5.58 -10.45
CA ALA A 262 -23.42 -4.41 -9.58
C ALA A 262 -24.63 -3.46 -9.74
N PRO A 263 -25.46 -3.23 -8.70
CA PRO A 263 -26.69 -2.44 -8.81
C PRO A 263 -26.42 -0.93 -8.98
N PHE A 264 -25.26 -0.49 -8.49
CA PHE A 264 -24.65 0.83 -8.67
C PHE A 264 -23.13 0.65 -8.84
N ARG A 265 -22.37 1.74 -9.01
CA ARG A 265 -20.91 1.65 -9.18
C ARG A 265 -20.22 1.23 -7.87
N ILE A 266 -19.49 0.12 -7.88
CA ILE A 266 -18.68 -0.34 -6.74
C ILE A 266 -17.20 -0.10 -7.08
N SER A 267 -16.65 1.01 -6.57
CA SER A 267 -15.30 1.51 -6.88
C SER A 267 -15.02 1.51 -8.40
N SER A 268 -14.09 0.68 -8.88
CA SER A 268 -13.79 0.59 -10.31
C SER A 268 -14.85 -0.16 -11.14
N THR A 269 -15.62 -1.07 -10.55
CA THR A 269 -16.67 -1.86 -11.23
C THR A 269 -17.88 -0.97 -11.56
N ALA A 270 -18.27 -0.92 -12.83
CA ALA A 270 -19.43 -0.14 -13.30
C ALA A 270 -20.76 -0.82 -12.94
N LYS A 271 -21.86 -0.05 -12.98
CA LYS A 271 -23.21 -0.60 -12.82
C LYS A 271 -23.49 -1.62 -13.93
N GLY A 272 -23.95 -2.81 -13.57
CA GLY A 272 -24.25 -3.91 -14.48
C GLY A 272 -23.09 -4.90 -14.71
N GLU A 273 -21.85 -4.56 -14.33
CA GLU A 273 -20.72 -5.50 -14.36
C GLU A 273 -20.81 -6.51 -13.21
N GLN A 274 -20.12 -7.66 -13.33
CA GLN A 274 -20.05 -8.66 -12.27
C GLN A 274 -19.29 -8.12 -11.05
N VAL A 275 -19.87 -8.26 -9.86
CA VAL A 275 -19.24 -7.83 -8.61
C VAL A 275 -18.02 -8.71 -8.28
N LEU A 276 -16.93 -8.09 -7.86
CA LEU A 276 -15.68 -8.76 -7.44
C LEU A 276 -15.70 -9.07 -5.92
N PRO A 277 -14.85 -9.99 -5.41
CA PRO A 277 -14.84 -10.33 -3.99
C PRO A 277 -14.51 -9.11 -3.11
N GLY A 278 -15.12 -8.98 -1.93
CA GLY A 278 -15.08 -7.74 -1.14
C GLY A 278 -13.67 -7.20 -0.84
N VAL A 279 -12.68 -8.09 -0.61
CA VAL A 279 -11.28 -7.69 -0.35
C VAL A 279 -10.60 -7.09 -1.57
N TYR A 280 -11.06 -7.37 -2.80
CA TYR A 280 -10.56 -6.69 -4.01
C TYR A 280 -10.71 -5.17 -3.86
N TYR A 281 -11.93 -4.70 -3.57
CA TYR A 281 -12.22 -3.26 -3.46
C TYR A 281 -11.54 -2.63 -2.26
N PHE A 282 -11.48 -3.31 -1.12
CA PHE A 282 -10.80 -2.78 0.06
C PHE A 282 -9.29 -2.61 -0.18
N ILE A 283 -8.63 -3.57 -0.84
CA ILE A 283 -7.22 -3.46 -1.23
C ILE A 283 -7.02 -2.37 -2.30
N GLU A 284 -7.89 -2.35 -3.32
CA GLU A 284 -7.90 -1.33 -4.37
C GLU A 284 -7.94 0.09 -3.76
N ASP A 285 -8.88 0.31 -2.84
CA ASP A 285 -9.23 1.62 -2.30
C ASP A 285 -8.30 2.09 -1.17
N VAL A 286 -7.75 1.18 -0.35
CA VAL A 286 -6.67 1.51 0.61
C VAL A 286 -5.40 1.89 -0.15
N VAL A 287 -4.93 1.05 -1.07
CA VAL A 287 -3.61 1.23 -1.67
C VAL A 287 -3.62 2.36 -2.70
N ALA A 288 -4.69 2.53 -3.48
CA ALA A 288 -4.81 3.66 -4.40
C ALA A 288 -4.80 5.00 -3.66
N VAL A 289 -5.58 5.16 -2.57
CA VAL A 289 -5.79 6.47 -1.94
C VAL A 289 -4.94 6.70 -0.69
N ASN A 290 -4.90 5.79 0.29
CA ASN A 290 -4.12 5.97 1.53
C ASN A 290 -2.61 5.80 1.29
N ALA A 291 -2.22 4.70 0.65
CA ALA A 291 -0.81 4.41 0.37
C ALA A 291 -0.22 5.24 -0.79
N GLY A 292 -1.09 5.89 -1.59
CA GLY A 292 -0.72 6.80 -2.66
C GLY A 292 -0.50 6.15 -4.03
N GLY A 293 -1.01 4.94 -4.26
CA GLY A 293 -0.80 4.17 -5.49
C GLY A 293 -1.56 4.68 -6.73
N GLY A 294 -2.66 5.41 -6.53
CA GLY A 294 -3.52 5.95 -7.57
C GLY A 294 -4.10 4.92 -8.55
N ARG A 295 -4.56 5.41 -9.70
CA ARG A 295 -5.01 4.60 -10.85
C ARG A 295 -3.99 3.57 -11.32
N PRO A 296 -2.66 3.83 -11.37
CA PRO A 296 -1.68 2.80 -11.73
C PRO A 296 -1.74 1.56 -10.84
N TYR A 297 -2.04 1.71 -9.54
CA TYR A 297 -2.26 0.54 -8.69
C TYR A 297 -3.56 -0.20 -9.06
N ARG A 298 -4.66 0.53 -9.31
CA ARG A 298 -5.94 -0.05 -9.74
C ARG A 298 -5.81 -0.81 -11.07
N GLU A 299 -5.14 -0.22 -12.06
CA GLU A 299 -4.85 -0.82 -13.38
C GLU A 299 -4.04 -2.12 -13.24
N ALA A 300 -2.98 -2.12 -12.44
CA ALA A 300 -2.15 -3.31 -12.21
C ALA A 300 -2.87 -4.40 -11.38
N LEU A 301 -3.73 -4.01 -10.43
CA LEU A 301 -4.55 -4.94 -9.65
C LEU A 301 -5.59 -5.62 -10.55
N ALA A 302 -6.26 -4.86 -11.43
CA ALA A 302 -7.19 -5.39 -12.42
C ALA A 302 -6.49 -6.34 -13.40
N ALA A 303 -5.33 -5.95 -13.94
CA ALA A 303 -4.52 -6.80 -14.81
C ALA A 303 -4.10 -8.12 -14.11
N ARG A 304 -3.61 -8.07 -12.87
CA ARG A 304 -3.22 -9.27 -12.12
C ARG A 304 -4.42 -10.17 -11.82
N TYR A 305 -5.56 -9.59 -11.45
CA TYR A 305 -6.78 -10.34 -11.17
C TYR A 305 -7.36 -10.99 -12.45
N LYS A 306 -7.24 -10.33 -13.62
CA LYS A 306 -7.55 -10.92 -14.93
C LYS A 306 -6.62 -12.09 -15.26
N ALA A 307 -5.30 -11.92 -15.06
CA ALA A 307 -4.28 -12.86 -15.49
C ALA A 307 -4.10 -14.10 -14.59
N SER A 308 -4.26 -13.97 -13.26
CA SER A 308 -3.80 -14.98 -12.30
C SER A 308 -4.95 -15.71 -11.59
N PRO A 309 -5.22 -17.00 -11.90
CA PRO A 309 -6.22 -17.80 -11.19
C PRO A 309 -5.91 -17.95 -9.70
N ARG A 310 -4.63 -18.07 -9.34
CA ARG A 310 -4.19 -18.19 -7.94
C ARG A 310 -4.42 -16.90 -7.15
N PHE A 311 -4.21 -15.74 -7.77
CA PHE A 311 -4.56 -14.44 -7.18
C PHE A 311 -6.08 -14.29 -7.00
N ARG A 312 -6.89 -14.68 -8.02
CA ARG A 312 -8.36 -14.69 -7.91
C ARG A 312 -8.84 -15.51 -6.71
N ARG A 313 -8.37 -16.77 -6.58
CA ARG A 313 -8.73 -17.65 -5.44
C ARG A 313 -8.28 -17.07 -4.10
N MET A 314 -7.06 -16.51 -4.02
CA MET A 314 -6.55 -15.88 -2.79
C MET A 314 -7.45 -14.71 -2.34
N ILE A 315 -7.78 -13.78 -3.24
CA ILE A 315 -8.64 -12.63 -2.93
C ILE A 315 -10.08 -13.06 -2.56
N TYR A 316 -10.61 -14.09 -3.22
CA TYR A 316 -11.91 -14.67 -2.88
C TYR A 316 -11.93 -15.28 -1.47
N VAL A 317 -11.00 -16.18 -1.15
CA VAL A 317 -10.90 -16.82 0.17
C VAL A 317 -10.65 -15.78 1.28
N GLN A 318 -9.79 -14.80 1.00
CA GLN A 318 -9.49 -13.71 1.94
C GLN A 318 -10.73 -12.85 2.25
N SER A 319 -11.66 -12.72 1.31
CA SER A 319 -12.91 -11.98 1.50
C SER A 319 -13.84 -12.65 2.50
N TRP A 320 -14.00 -13.97 2.42
CA TRP A 320 -14.77 -14.74 3.39
C TRP A 320 -14.08 -14.86 4.75
N PHE A 321 -12.74 -15.00 4.77
CA PHE A 321 -11.93 -15.11 5.98
C PHE A 321 -12.00 -13.87 6.89
N TRP A 322 -12.21 -12.67 6.33
CA TRP A 322 -12.45 -11.45 7.11
C TRP A 322 -13.92 -11.21 7.44
N SER A 323 -14.82 -11.42 6.46
CA SER A 323 -16.22 -11.01 6.60
C SER A 323 -17.03 -11.89 7.56
N ILE A 324 -16.93 -13.22 7.45
CA ILE A 324 -17.71 -14.13 8.31
C ILE A 324 -17.27 -14.02 9.77
N PRO A 325 -15.96 -14.11 10.13
CA PRO A 325 -15.58 -14.09 11.54
C PRO A 325 -15.76 -12.72 12.19
N ALA A 326 -15.73 -11.61 11.44
CA ALA A 326 -16.10 -10.30 11.96
C ALA A 326 -17.56 -10.27 12.46
N LEU A 327 -18.50 -10.79 11.65
CA LEU A 327 -19.91 -10.86 12.03
C LEU A 327 -20.16 -11.86 13.16
N VAL A 328 -19.54 -13.04 13.10
CA VAL A 328 -19.63 -14.07 14.14
C VAL A 328 -19.05 -13.59 15.48
N LEU A 329 -18.05 -12.70 15.47
CA LEU A 329 -17.48 -12.08 16.68
C LEU A 329 -18.32 -10.90 17.18
N ALA A 330 -18.93 -10.12 16.29
CA ALA A 330 -19.77 -8.98 16.67
C ALA A 330 -21.00 -9.42 17.49
N ILE A 331 -21.62 -10.54 17.14
CA ILE A 331 -22.82 -11.08 17.81
C ILE A 331 -22.62 -11.30 19.33
N PRO A 332 -21.68 -12.13 19.81
CA PRO A 332 -21.49 -12.37 21.24
C PRO A 332 -21.06 -11.09 21.99
N LEU A 333 -20.28 -10.20 21.38
CA LEU A 333 -19.91 -8.93 22.02
C LEU A 333 -21.10 -7.97 22.16
N THR A 334 -22.02 -7.98 21.19
CA THR A 334 -23.30 -7.26 21.27
C THR A 334 -24.15 -7.80 22.41
N VAL A 335 -24.26 -9.14 22.51
CA VAL A 335 -25.01 -9.85 23.56
C VAL A 335 -24.43 -9.55 24.95
N ILE A 336 -23.11 -9.64 25.13
CA ILE A 336 -22.40 -9.28 26.38
C ILE A 336 -22.63 -7.81 26.78
N SER A 337 -22.70 -6.90 25.80
CA SER A 337 -22.95 -5.47 26.03
C SER A 337 -24.36 -5.19 26.57
N VAL A 338 -25.39 -5.85 26.02
CA VAL A 338 -26.80 -5.58 26.38
C VAL A 338 -27.29 -6.38 27.59
N ILE A 339 -26.78 -7.59 27.83
CA ILE A 339 -27.28 -8.49 28.89
C ILE A 339 -27.13 -7.84 30.28
N PRO A 340 -28.25 -7.58 31.02
CA PRO A 340 -28.21 -6.93 32.33
C PRO A 340 -27.32 -7.65 33.37
N GLN A 341 -27.22 -8.97 33.26
CA GLN A 341 -26.47 -9.85 34.16
C GLN A 341 -24.95 -9.66 34.09
N VAL A 342 -24.40 -9.09 33.00
CA VAL A 342 -22.97 -8.78 32.90
C VAL A 342 -22.71 -7.38 33.47
N PRO A 343 -21.75 -7.19 34.40
CA PRO A 343 -21.36 -5.85 34.87
C PRO A 343 -20.90 -4.97 33.70
N ALA A 344 -21.53 -3.80 33.54
CA ALA A 344 -21.28 -2.92 32.38
C ALA A 344 -19.82 -2.41 32.31
N THR A 345 -19.15 -2.26 33.46
CA THR A 345 -17.71 -1.98 33.60
C THR A 345 -16.84 -3.04 32.93
N GLY A 346 -17.19 -4.33 33.08
CA GLY A 346 -16.49 -5.45 32.46
C GLY A 346 -16.88 -5.65 30.99
N ALA A 347 -18.16 -5.49 30.67
CA ALA A 347 -18.66 -5.55 29.29
C ALA A 347 -17.95 -4.51 28.40
N TYR A 348 -17.71 -3.30 28.91
CA TYR A 348 -17.00 -2.24 28.20
C TYR A 348 -15.58 -2.67 27.80
N GLY A 349 -14.76 -3.12 28.75
CA GLY A 349 -13.38 -3.56 28.47
C GLY A 349 -13.32 -4.73 27.50
N VAL A 350 -14.22 -5.72 27.63
CA VAL A 350 -14.31 -6.86 26.71
C VAL A 350 -14.72 -6.41 25.30
N ALA A 351 -15.75 -5.57 25.18
CA ALA A 351 -16.26 -5.10 23.90
C ALA A 351 -15.24 -4.24 23.13
N TRP A 352 -14.42 -3.44 23.82
CA TRP A 352 -13.36 -2.65 23.20
C TRP A 352 -12.06 -3.43 22.96
N ALA A 353 -11.68 -4.39 23.82
CA ALA A 353 -10.41 -5.12 23.64
C ALA A 353 -10.49 -6.22 22.57
N VAL A 354 -11.56 -7.02 22.58
CA VAL A 354 -11.64 -8.25 21.79
C VAL A 354 -11.62 -8.02 20.26
N PRO A 355 -12.39 -7.07 19.67
CA PRO A 355 -12.34 -6.80 18.23
C PRO A 355 -10.95 -6.43 17.71
N PHE A 356 -10.17 -5.69 18.51
CA PHE A 356 -8.87 -5.19 18.11
C PHE A 356 -7.77 -6.24 18.28
N LEU A 357 -7.79 -7.03 19.37
CA LEU A 357 -6.93 -8.20 19.51
C LEU A 357 -7.17 -9.24 18.40
N TRP A 358 -8.45 -9.49 18.07
CA TRP A 358 -8.84 -10.33 16.95
C TRP A 358 -8.32 -9.78 15.61
N ALA A 359 -8.52 -8.49 15.31
CA ALA A 359 -8.07 -7.87 14.08
C ALA A 359 -6.54 -7.90 13.92
N THR A 360 -5.77 -7.72 15.00
CA THR A 360 -4.31 -7.89 14.98
C THR A 360 -3.91 -9.32 14.65
N LEU A 361 -4.55 -10.32 15.28
CA LEU A 361 -4.27 -11.73 15.03
C LEU A 361 -4.61 -12.14 13.58
N TRP A 362 -5.81 -11.78 13.10
CA TRP A 362 -6.25 -12.02 11.72
C TRP A 362 -5.37 -11.28 10.70
N GLY A 363 -4.88 -10.08 11.05
CA GLY A 363 -3.90 -9.33 10.27
C GLY A 363 -2.57 -10.07 10.12
N ILE A 364 -2.02 -10.61 11.21
CA ILE A 364 -0.78 -11.40 11.19
C ILE A 364 -0.95 -12.68 10.36
N ILE A 365 -2.07 -13.38 10.50
CA ILE A 365 -2.40 -14.58 9.69
C ILE A 365 -2.48 -14.21 8.20
N THR A 366 -3.24 -13.17 7.87
CA THR A 366 -3.40 -12.65 6.49
C THR A 366 -2.05 -12.29 5.87
N ILE A 367 -1.18 -11.56 6.59
CA ILE A 367 0.14 -11.15 6.10
C ILE A 367 1.03 -12.37 5.80
N LYS A 368 0.98 -13.42 6.64
CA LYS A 368 1.73 -14.67 6.40
C LYS A 368 1.16 -15.44 5.21
N TRP A 369 -0.16 -15.56 5.11
CA TRP A 369 -0.85 -16.27 4.03
C TRP A 369 -0.60 -15.58 2.68
N CYS A 370 -0.94 -14.31 2.52
CA CYS A 370 -0.77 -13.61 1.24
C CYS A 370 0.70 -13.60 0.75
N LYS A 371 1.68 -13.53 1.66
CA LYS A 371 3.11 -13.68 1.30
C LYS A 371 3.43 -15.06 0.74
N ARG A 372 2.94 -16.13 1.37
CA ARG A 372 3.14 -17.51 0.90
C ARG A 372 2.47 -17.73 -0.46
N ASP A 373 1.23 -17.29 -0.61
CA ASP A 373 0.43 -17.57 -1.81
C ASP A 373 0.88 -16.71 -3.01
N MET A 374 1.29 -15.45 -2.82
CA MET A 374 1.97 -14.67 -3.87
C MET A 374 3.35 -15.22 -4.26
N ALA A 375 4.10 -15.78 -3.30
CA ALA A 375 5.38 -16.43 -3.60
C ALA A 375 5.18 -17.75 -4.38
N ARG A 376 4.08 -18.46 -4.14
CA ARG A 376 3.72 -19.66 -4.89
C ARG A 376 3.15 -19.34 -6.28
N GLU A 377 2.27 -18.34 -6.38
CA GLU A 377 1.80 -17.76 -7.65
C GLU A 377 2.97 -17.40 -8.57
N ARG A 378 3.99 -16.71 -8.03
CA ARG A 378 5.22 -16.38 -8.77
C ARG A 378 5.92 -17.63 -9.31
N ARG A 379 6.14 -18.65 -8.47
CA ARG A 379 6.82 -19.90 -8.87
C ARG A 379 6.04 -20.70 -9.91
N GLU A 380 4.71 -20.76 -9.78
CA GLU A 380 3.85 -21.43 -10.76
C GLU A 380 3.91 -20.72 -12.13
N TRP A 381 3.89 -19.38 -12.13
CA TRP A 381 4.04 -18.59 -13.35
C TRP A 381 5.43 -18.75 -13.99
N GLU A 382 6.49 -18.64 -13.19
CA GLU A 382 7.90 -18.80 -13.64
C GLU A 382 8.19 -20.21 -14.16
N ALA A 383 7.45 -21.23 -13.70
CA ALA A 383 7.55 -22.61 -14.18
C ALA A 383 6.55 -22.97 -15.30
N GLY A 384 5.73 -22.02 -15.77
CA GLY A 384 4.70 -22.27 -16.80
C GLY A 384 3.59 -23.24 -16.37
N ILE A 385 3.38 -23.42 -15.06
CA ILE A 385 2.41 -24.37 -14.50
C ILE A 385 1.00 -23.80 -14.59
N ASP A 386 0.08 -24.60 -15.14
CA ASP A 386 -1.35 -24.29 -15.13
C ASP A 386 -1.89 -24.27 -13.68
N SER A 387 -2.01 -23.07 -13.10
CA SER A 387 -2.56 -22.90 -11.76
C SER A 387 -3.99 -23.42 -11.65
N GLU A 388 -4.83 -23.43 -12.70
CA GLU A 388 -6.19 -23.98 -12.56
C GLU A 388 -6.18 -25.51 -12.37
N LYS A 389 -5.22 -26.22 -12.97
CA LYS A 389 -5.01 -27.65 -12.71
C LYS A 389 -4.48 -27.91 -11.30
N GLU A 390 -3.48 -27.15 -10.84
CA GLU A 390 -2.93 -27.31 -9.48
C GLU A 390 -3.95 -26.92 -8.39
N LEU A 391 -4.74 -25.86 -8.57
CA LEU A 391 -5.78 -25.46 -7.61
C LEU A 391 -6.93 -26.48 -7.55
N LYS A 392 -7.27 -27.14 -8.67
CA LYS A 392 -8.21 -28.28 -8.70
C LYS A 392 -7.66 -29.47 -7.92
N LYS A 393 -6.41 -29.88 -8.21
CA LYS A 393 -5.69 -30.96 -7.53
C LYS A 393 -5.55 -30.73 -6.02
N GLU A 394 -5.25 -29.51 -5.59
CA GLU A 394 -5.29 -29.12 -4.17
C GLU A 394 -6.67 -29.35 -3.55
N GLY A 395 -7.75 -28.96 -4.24
CA GLY A 395 -9.13 -29.18 -3.79
C GLY A 395 -9.49 -30.65 -3.70
N SER A 396 -9.11 -31.45 -4.70
CA SER A 396 -9.31 -32.91 -4.72
C SER A 396 -8.49 -33.67 -3.67
N THR A 397 -7.51 -33.03 -3.02
CA THR A 397 -6.71 -33.62 -1.92
C THR A 397 -7.20 -33.15 -0.53
N GLN A 398 -8.37 -32.49 -0.47
CA GLN A 398 -8.99 -31.99 0.76
C GLN A 398 -10.48 -32.41 0.87
N VAL A 399 -10.82 -33.54 0.27
CA VAL A 399 -12.13 -34.24 0.35
C VAL A 399 -11.87 -35.66 0.85
#